data_AF-A0AAU9EJS9-F1
#
_entry.id   AF-A0AAU9EJS9-F1
#
_cell.length_a   1.000
_cell.length_b   1.000
_cell.length_c   1.000
_cell.angle_alpha   90.00
_cell.angle_beta   90.00
_cell.angle_gamma   90.00
#
_symmetry.space_group_name_H-M   'P 1'
#
loop_
_entity.id
_entity.type
_entity.pdbx_description
1 polymer ?
#
loop_
_entity_poly.entity_id
_entity_poly.type
_entity_poly.pdbx_seq_one_letter_code
_entity_poly.pdbx_strand_id
1 'polypeptide(L)'
;MSPAPQPLPLLTQMPPQEPVSSCAAPEAYGDPQAQPFVLGEEATPAGPVPRVGGELSRADRRGSLRVRLGFGRHDYKVVPGLYALNHPGPNSPVLVSANYKLSFDHLRQAARDLDAWLLVLDTKGINVWCAAGKGTMGTAELAARVGSSGLERVVEHRRLIVPQLAAPGVAAHTVKKLCGFSVTFGPVRAGDLPAFLAAGLRADPAMRRVSFPLAARALLVPVELTQALRTYLWLLPLLLLLAGLGGLVGGSGFWAGLAGPGLRAVGAMLLALVAGAVASPVLLPWLPGRAFSLKGLWPGLAGAALLWALWPVSFDAELAAWCLAVPALSSFLAMNFTGASTYTSLSGVKKEMRRAVPLQIAATALGLGLWIYALLAG
;
A
#
# COMPACT_ATOMS: atom_id res chain seq x y z
N MET A 1 -3.91 -20.62 -40.82
CA MET A 1 -2.89 -19.72 -40.25
C MET A 1 -3.59 -18.73 -39.33
N SER A 2 -3.69 -19.03 -38.03
CA SER A 2 -4.25 -18.10 -37.04
C SER A 2 -3.22 -17.03 -36.69
N PRO A 3 -3.61 -15.74 -36.54
CA PRO A 3 -2.68 -14.69 -36.18
C PRO A 3 -2.19 -14.90 -34.75
N ALA A 4 -0.89 -14.66 -34.53
CA ALA A 4 -0.25 -14.74 -33.23
C ALA A 4 -0.92 -13.79 -32.22
N PRO A 5 -1.09 -14.19 -30.95
CA PRO A 5 -1.68 -13.32 -29.94
C PRO A 5 -0.78 -12.10 -29.71
N GLN A 6 -1.34 -10.90 -29.92
CA GLN A 6 -0.65 -9.65 -29.63
C GLN A 6 -0.35 -9.55 -28.13
N PRO A 7 0.88 -9.18 -27.72
CA PRO A 7 1.20 -8.97 -26.32
C PRO A 7 0.41 -7.78 -25.77
N LEU A 8 -0.12 -7.93 -24.55
CA LEU A 8 -0.87 -6.91 -23.81
C LEU A 8 -0.14 -5.55 -23.82
N PRO A 9 -0.81 -4.42 -24.12
CA PRO A 9 -0.18 -3.08 -24.26
C PRO A 9 0.34 -2.45 -22.96
N LEU A 10 0.45 -3.22 -21.87
CA LEU A 10 0.81 -2.74 -20.54
C LEU A 10 2.33 -2.62 -20.32
N LEU A 11 3.15 -3.18 -21.20
CA LEU A 11 4.62 -3.15 -21.07
C LEU A 11 5.27 -1.90 -21.70
N THR A 12 4.56 -1.15 -22.54
CA THR A 12 5.11 -0.01 -23.31
C THR A 12 4.82 1.37 -22.72
N GLN A 13 4.15 1.46 -21.57
CA GLN A 13 3.79 2.74 -20.94
C GLN A 13 4.58 3.06 -19.67
N MET A 14 5.65 2.33 -19.37
CA MET A 14 6.54 2.75 -18.29
C MET A 14 7.36 3.96 -18.77
N PRO A 15 7.39 5.07 -18.01
CA PRO A 15 8.32 6.16 -18.32
C PRO A 15 9.75 5.60 -18.34
N PRO A 16 10.68 6.24 -19.07
CA PRO A 16 12.09 5.91 -18.98
C PRO A 16 12.47 5.83 -17.50
N GLN A 17 13.11 4.73 -17.10
CA GLN A 17 13.60 4.59 -15.74
C GLN A 17 14.54 5.76 -15.50
N GLU A 18 14.13 6.73 -14.68
CA GLU A 18 15.04 7.75 -14.20
C GLU A 18 16.20 6.99 -13.56
N PRO A 19 17.46 7.27 -13.93
CA PRO A 19 18.58 6.67 -13.25
C PRO A 19 18.40 7.03 -11.78
N VAL A 20 18.21 6.01 -10.95
CA VAL A 20 18.21 6.17 -9.50
C VAL A 20 19.50 6.94 -9.22
N SER A 21 19.35 8.17 -8.74
CA SER A 21 20.45 9.07 -8.41
C SER A 21 21.55 8.24 -7.78
N SER A 22 22.68 8.16 -8.48
CA SER A 22 23.90 7.64 -7.90
C SER A 22 24.17 8.39 -6.60
N CYS A 23 24.77 7.69 -5.63
CA CYS A 23 25.29 8.23 -4.37
C CYS A 23 24.34 8.34 -3.17
N ALA A 24 23.34 7.47 -3.02
CA ALA A 24 22.91 7.12 -1.65
C ALA A 24 23.89 6.09 -1.09
N ALA A 25 24.56 6.40 0.02
CA ALA A 25 25.36 5.41 0.75
C ALA A 25 24.53 4.14 0.99
N PRO A 26 25.13 2.94 0.98
CA PRO A 26 24.43 1.74 1.40
C PRO A 26 23.80 2.02 2.77
N GLU A 27 22.49 1.88 2.87
CA GLU A 27 21.80 2.03 4.15
C GLU A 27 22.45 0.98 5.06
N ALA A 28 23.03 1.41 6.18
CA ALA A 28 23.74 0.51 7.09
C ALA A 28 22.70 -0.35 7.80
N TYR A 29 22.37 -1.47 7.16
CA TYR A 29 21.58 -2.51 7.78
C TYR A 29 22.46 -3.19 8.82
N GLY A 30 21.97 -3.32 10.06
CA GLY A 30 22.69 -4.01 11.13
C GLY A 30 22.95 -5.48 10.83
N ASP A 31 23.42 -6.22 11.82
CA ASP A 31 23.75 -7.64 11.66
C ASP A 31 22.50 -8.47 11.29
N PRO A 32 22.52 -9.19 10.14
CA PRO A 32 21.45 -10.12 9.78
C PRO A 32 21.15 -11.16 10.87
N GLN A 33 22.16 -11.61 11.62
CA GLN A 33 22.04 -12.65 12.64
C GLN A 33 21.35 -12.16 13.92
N ALA A 34 21.48 -10.87 14.23
CA ALA A 34 20.88 -10.26 15.41
C ALA A 34 19.34 -10.06 15.30
N GLN A 35 18.73 -10.46 14.18
CA GLN A 35 17.31 -10.26 13.96
C GLN A 35 16.46 -11.28 14.75
N PRO A 36 15.36 -10.85 15.39
CA PRO A 36 14.62 -11.65 16.37
C PRO A 36 13.90 -12.88 15.82
N PHE A 37 13.83 -13.04 14.50
CA PHE A 37 13.20 -14.18 13.83
C PHE A 37 14.21 -15.16 13.23
N VAL A 38 15.51 -14.91 13.42
CA VAL A 38 16.59 -15.82 13.06
C VAL A 38 16.72 -16.89 14.15
N LEU A 39 16.75 -18.14 13.73
CA LEU A 39 16.75 -19.34 14.59
C LEU A 39 18.15 -19.94 14.77
N GLY A 40 19.15 -19.44 14.05
CA GLY A 40 20.51 -19.94 14.04
C GLY A 40 21.19 -19.63 12.71
N GLU A 41 22.22 -20.41 12.39
CA GLU A 41 22.99 -20.25 11.16
C GLU A 41 23.02 -21.57 10.39
N GLU A 42 23.13 -21.45 9.07
CA GLU A 42 23.38 -22.56 8.15
C GLU A 42 24.76 -22.35 7.52
N ALA A 43 25.63 -23.35 7.61
CA ALA A 43 26.98 -23.25 7.08
C ALA A 43 26.96 -23.42 5.55
N THR A 44 27.53 -22.46 4.83
CA THR A 44 27.63 -22.53 3.36
C THR A 44 29.05 -22.29 2.89
N PRO A 45 29.41 -22.71 1.66
CA PRO A 45 30.70 -22.37 1.06
C PRO A 45 30.93 -20.87 0.87
N ALA A 46 29.88 -20.04 0.99
CA ALA A 46 29.97 -18.59 0.95
C ALA A 46 30.13 -17.93 2.33
N GLY A 47 30.07 -18.71 3.42
CA GLY A 47 30.04 -18.25 4.81
C GLY A 47 28.78 -18.69 5.55
N PRO A 48 28.67 -18.39 6.86
CA PRO A 48 27.44 -18.65 7.62
C PRO A 48 26.29 -17.78 7.10
N VAL A 49 25.12 -18.39 6.93
CA VAL A 49 23.90 -17.72 6.46
C VAL A 49 22.84 -17.79 7.56
N PRO A 50 22.12 -16.69 7.88
CA PRO A 50 21.06 -16.71 8.89
C PRO A 50 19.94 -17.68 8.51
N ARG A 51 19.62 -18.59 9.43
CA ARG A 51 18.55 -19.58 9.28
C ARG A 51 17.25 -19.06 9.89
N VAL A 52 16.17 -19.16 9.14
CA VAL A 52 14.81 -18.75 9.54
C VAL A 52 13.83 -19.90 9.36
N GLY A 53 12.77 -19.91 10.17
CA GLY A 53 11.64 -20.83 10.00
C GLY A 53 10.47 -20.19 9.25
N GLY A 54 9.61 -21.04 8.68
CA GLY A 54 8.36 -20.60 8.07
C GLY A 54 7.23 -20.29 9.06
N GLU A 55 7.33 -20.77 10.29
CA GLU A 55 6.39 -20.45 11.37
C GLU A 55 6.55 -19.00 11.83
N LEU A 56 5.45 -18.24 11.81
CA LEU A 56 5.44 -16.85 12.28
C LEU A 56 5.22 -16.79 13.80
N SER A 57 6.18 -16.21 14.50
CA SER A 57 6.10 -15.99 15.96
C SER A 57 4.97 -15.04 16.34
N ARG A 58 4.62 -14.99 17.63
CA ARG A 58 3.68 -13.97 18.15
C ARG A 58 4.19 -12.56 17.90
N ALA A 59 5.51 -12.33 17.97
CA ALA A 59 6.11 -11.04 17.66
C ALA A 59 5.92 -10.64 16.19
N ASP A 60 6.08 -11.59 15.26
CA ASP A 60 5.85 -11.38 13.83
C ASP A 60 4.40 -11.01 13.52
N ARG A 61 3.45 -11.74 14.13
CA ARG A 61 2.01 -11.48 13.96
C ARG A 61 1.61 -10.12 14.52
N ARG A 62 2.11 -9.75 15.70
CA ARG A 62 1.89 -8.41 16.29
C ARG A 62 2.51 -7.32 15.43
N GLY A 63 3.72 -7.54 14.92
CA GLY A 63 4.39 -6.61 14.00
C GLY A 63 3.59 -6.41 12.71
N SER A 64 3.09 -7.49 12.13
CA SER A 64 2.23 -7.48 10.94
C SER A 64 0.93 -6.70 11.17
N LEU A 65 0.26 -6.92 12.31
CA LEU A 65 -0.93 -6.16 12.67
C LEU A 65 -0.61 -4.67 12.84
N ARG A 66 0.46 -4.36 13.59
CA ARG A 66 0.90 -2.99 13.85
C ARG A 66 1.13 -2.19 12.57
N VAL A 67 1.83 -2.76 11.58
CA VAL A 67 2.09 -2.06 10.31
C VAL A 67 0.86 -1.97 9.41
N ARG A 68 -0.08 -2.92 9.51
CA ARG A 68 -1.39 -2.84 8.83
C ARG A 68 -2.28 -1.74 9.42
N LEU A 69 -2.06 -1.41 10.69
CA LEU A 69 -2.63 -0.23 11.35
C LEU A 69 -1.77 1.04 11.13
N GLY A 70 -0.78 1.02 10.23
CA GLY A 70 0.01 2.20 9.89
C GLY A 70 1.17 2.54 10.83
N PHE A 71 1.31 1.87 11.97
CA PHE A 71 2.34 2.20 12.95
C PHE A 71 3.71 1.59 12.60
N GLY A 72 4.75 2.42 12.54
CA GLY A 72 6.13 1.97 12.31
C GLY A 72 6.35 1.26 10.98
N ARG A 73 5.50 1.52 9.97
CA ARG A 73 5.55 0.83 8.67
C ARG A 73 6.81 1.15 7.86
N HIS A 74 7.39 2.34 8.03
CA HIS A 74 8.55 2.80 7.26
C HIS A 74 9.83 2.07 7.67
N ASP A 75 9.89 1.59 8.91
CA ASP A 75 11.06 0.93 9.50
C ASP A 75 10.87 -0.58 9.66
N TYR A 76 9.78 -1.14 9.13
CA TYR A 76 9.49 -2.57 9.22
C TYR A 76 10.23 -3.37 8.13
N LYS A 77 11.55 -3.45 8.29
CA LYS A 77 12.48 -3.98 7.30
C LYS A 77 13.21 -5.22 7.82
N VAL A 78 13.74 -6.00 6.88
CA VAL A 78 14.70 -7.10 7.09
C VAL A 78 16.04 -6.66 6.52
N VAL A 79 17.15 -7.13 7.08
CA VAL A 79 18.47 -6.89 6.49
C VAL A 79 18.55 -7.57 5.12
N PRO A 80 18.83 -6.86 4.01
CA PRO A 80 18.97 -7.48 2.69
C PRO A 80 20.11 -8.48 2.65
N GLY A 81 19.90 -9.65 2.04
CA GLY A 81 20.88 -10.73 2.06
C GLY A 81 20.28 -12.09 1.71
N LEU A 82 21.11 -13.12 1.87
CA LEU A 82 20.68 -14.51 1.73
C LEU A 82 20.24 -15.04 3.10
N TYR A 83 19.16 -15.82 3.13
CA TYR A 83 18.67 -16.51 4.32
C TYR A 83 18.39 -17.97 3.97
N ALA A 84 18.66 -18.87 4.92
CA ALA A 84 18.28 -20.27 4.82
C ALA A 84 16.87 -20.44 5.40
N LEU A 85 15.90 -20.89 4.61
CA LEU A 85 14.59 -21.32 5.13
C LEU A 85 14.66 -22.80 5.47
N ASN A 86 14.48 -23.11 6.75
CA ASN A 86 14.66 -24.46 7.28
C ASN A 86 16.09 -24.97 6.99
N HIS A 87 16.28 -26.08 6.27
CA HIS A 87 17.59 -26.69 6.01
C HIS A 87 17.85 -26.87 4.50
N PRO A 88 18.09 -25.77 3.76
CA PRO A 88 18.29 -25.84 2.32
C PRO A 88 19.64 -26.43 1.93
N GLY A 89 19.60 -27.27 0.90
CA GLY A 89 20.80 -27.83 0.26
C GLY A 89 21.18 -27.12 -1.05
N PRO A 90 22.22 -27.59 -1.75
CA PRO A 90 22.68 -26.98 -3.00
C PRO A 90 21.67 -27.07 -4.16
N ASN A 91 20.72 -28.00 -4.07
CA ASN A 91 19.65 -28.19 -5.06
C ASN A 91 18.31 -27.55 -4.65
N SER A 92 18.25 -26.92 -3.48
CA SER A 92 17.05 -26.23 -2.98
C SER A 92 16.72 -24.98 -3.80
N PRO A 93 15.44 -24.66 -4.02
CA PRO A 93 15.04 -23.51 -4.82
C PRO A 93 15.47 -22.19 -4.18
N VAL A 94 15.84 -21.23 -5.03
CA VAL A 94 16.12 -19.85 -4.62
C VAL A 94 14.88 -18.98 -4.85
N LEU A 95 14.28 -18.48 -3.78
CA LEU A 95 13.10 -17.64 -3.76
C LEU A 95 13.50 -16.18 -3.50
N VAL A 96 13.12 -15.26 -4.38
CA VAL A 96 13.47 -13.84 -4.26
C VAL A 96 12.36 -13.06 -3.56
N SER A 97 12.71 -12.14 -2.66
CA SER A 97 11.75 -11.23 -2.01
C SER A 97 12.31 -9.81 -1.87
N ALA A 98 11.41 -8.88 -1.56
CA ALA A 98 11.72 -7.55 -1.05
C ALA A 98 12.08 -7.59 0.44
N ASN A 99 12.89 -6.63 0.91
CA ASN A 99 13.25 -6.48 2.33
C ASN A 99 12.19 -5.81 3.21
N TYR A 100 11.00 -5.50 2.67
CA TYR A 100 9.87 -5.18 3.54
C TYR A 100 9.45 -6.43 4.32
N LYS A 101 9.53 -6.38 5.65
CA LYS A 101 9.41 -7.59 6.50
C LYS A 101 8.10 -8.34 6.31
N LEU A 102 7.00 -7.64 6.02
CA LEU A 102 5.72 -8.29 5.70
C LEU A 102 5.78 -9.12 4.41
N SER A 103 6.52 -8.68 3.39
CA SER A 103 6.73 -9.45 2.15
C SER A 103 7.56 -10.71 2.43
N PHE A 104 8.63 -10.55 3.21
CA PHE A 104 9.48 -11.66 3.66
C PHE A 104 8.70 -12.69 4.48
N ASP A 105 7.91 -12.24 5.46
CA ASP A 105 7.08 -13.10 6.31
C ASP A 105 6.04 -13.86 5.50
N HIS A 106 5.39 -13.22 4.52
CA HIS A 106 4.46 -13.90 3.62
C HIS A 106 5.13 -14.97 2.76
N LEU A 107 6.37 -14.74 2.31
CA LEU A 107 7.11 -15.73 1.52
C LEU A 107 7.52 -16.93 2.38
N ARG A 108 8.19 -16.70 3.51
CA ARG A 108 8.64 -17.80 4.39
C ARG A 108 7.48 -18.62 4.95
N GLN A 109 6.35 -17.96 5.26
CA GLN A 109 5.15 -18.65 5.72
C GLN A 109 4.55 -19.56 4.64
N ALA A 110 4.50 -19.09 3.39
CA ALA A 110 3.98 -19.90 2.29
C ALA A 110 4.92 -21.05 1.89
N ALA A 111 6.21 -20.90 2.16
CA ALA A 111 7.25 -21.90 1.92
C ALA A 111 7.61 -22.71 3.18
N ARG A 112 6.79 -22.68 4.23
CA ARG A 112 7.14 -23.24 5.55
C ARG A 112 7.53 -24.73 5.53
N ASP A 113 6.96 -25.48 4.59
CA ASP A 113 7.14 -26.93 4.42
C ASP A 113 8.24 -27.23 3.38
N LEU A 114 9.07 -26.24 3.02
CA LEU A 114 10.14 -26.35 2.03
C LEU A 114 11.49 -25.98 2.64
N ASP A 115 12.53 -26.65 2.18
CA ASP A 115 13.90 -26.23 2.37
C ASP A 115 14.31 -25.34 1.19
N ALA A 116 14.47 -24.03 1.42
CA ALA A 116 14.68 -23.05 0.35
C ALA A 116 15.68 -21.96 0.72
N TRP A 117 16.33 -21.38 -0.29
CA TRP A 117 17.16 -20.20 -0.13
C TRP A 117 16.31 -18.95 -0.37
N LEU A 118 16.27 -18.01 0.58
CA LEU A 118 15.57 -16.73 0.43
C LEU A 118 16.57 -15.63 0.10
N LEU A 119 16.51 -15.09 -1.12
CA LEU A 119 17.31 -13.95 -1.56
C LEU A 119 16.51 -12.66 -1.37
N VAL A 120 16.84 -11.90 -0.34
CA VAL A 120 16.14 -10.67 0.04
C VAL A 120 16.86 -9.44 -0.54
N LEU A 121 16.17 -8.73 -1.43
CA LEU A 121 16.69 -7.54 -2.12
C LEU A 121 16.51 -6.27 -1.30
N ASP A 122 17.44 -5.32 -1.43
CA ASP A 122 17.32 -4.00 -0.81
C ASP A 122 16.28 -3.13 -1.52
N THR A 123 15.06 -3.19 -1.02
CA THR A 123 13.92 -2.42 -1.51
C THR A 123 13.60 -1.21 -0.64
N LYS A 124 14.49 -0.83 0.28
CA LYS A 124 14.29 0.27 1.24
C LYS A 124 13.03 0.11 2.10
N GLY A 125 12.64 -1.14 2.40
CA GLY A 125 11.42 -1.42 3.17
C GLY A 125 10.12 -1.26 2.37
N ILE A 126 10.18 -1.30 1.03
CA ILE A 126 9.01 -1.22 0.16
C ILE A 126 8.62 -2.63 -0.29
N ASN A 127 7.32 -2.93 -0.38
CA ASN A 127 6.85 -4.23 -0.87
C ASN A 127 7.28 -4.49 -2.33
N VAL A 128 7.19 -5.75 -2.76
CA VAL A 128 7.58 -6.23 -4.11
C VAL A 128 7.03 -5.36 -5.24
N TRP A 129 5.71 -5.15 -5.30
CA TRP A 129 5.07 -4.50 -6.45
C TRP A 129 5.43 -3.01 -6.53
N CYS A 130 5.35 -2.30 -5.40
CA CYS A 130 5.71 -0.90 -5.33
C CYS A 130 7.21 -0.69 -5.58
N ALA A 131 8.07 -1.57 -5.07
CA ALA A 131 9.51 -1.48 -5.25
C ALA A 131 9.91 -1.75 -6.71
N ALA A 132 9.25 -2.69 -7.39
CA ALA A 132 9.48 -2.95 -8.81
C ALA A 132 9.03 -1.79 -9.68
N GLY A 133 7.86 -1.20 -9.39
CA GLY A 133 7.37 -0.02 -10.09
C GLY A 133 8.24 1.23 -9.88
N LYS A 134 8.90 1.34 -8.72
CA LYS A 134 9.85 2.42 -8.39
C LYS A 134 11.29 2.16 -8.85
N GLY A 135 11.62 0.93 -9.24
CA GLY A 135 12.96 0.52 -9.67
C GLY A 135 13.91 0.02 -8.58
N THR A 136 13.56 0.09 -7.29
CA THR A 136 14.41 -0.42 -6.19
C THR A 136 14.45 -1.96 -6.17
N MET A 137 13.36 -2.62 -6.54
CA MET A 137 13.37 -4.05 -6.87
C MET A 137 13.70 -4.23 -8.37
N GLY A 138 14.95 -3.96 -8.72
CA GLY A 138 15.42 -3.88 -10.09
C GLY A 138 16.39 -4.99 -10.51
N THR A 139 16.63 -5.07 -11.82
CA THR A 139 17.63 -5.97 -12.43
C THR A 139 19.03 -5.81 -11.80
N ALA A 140 19.48 -4.57 -11.61
CA ALA A 140 20.80 -4.27 -11.07
C ALA A 140 20.94 -4.72 -9.61
N GLU A 141 19.96 -4.40 -8.77
CA GLU A 141 19.93 -4.86 -7.37
C GLU A 141 19.89 -6.39 -7.28
N LEU A 142 19.09 -7.06 -8.11
CA LEU A 142 19.03 -8.53 -8.13
C LEU A 142 20.38 -9.14 -8.50
N ALA A 143 21.03 -8.66 -9.57
CA ALA A 143 22.34 -9.16 -9.98
C ALA A 143 23.43 -8.87 -8.93
N ALA A 144 23.43 -7.66 -8.36
CA ALA A 144 24.35 -7.28 -7.29
C ALA A 144 24.17 -8.14 -6.04
N ARG A 145 22.91 -8.45 -5.67
CA ARG A 145 22.60 -9.28 -4.49
C ARG A 145 23.00 -10.74 -4.69
N VAL A 146 22.88 -11.28 -5.90
CA VAL A 146 23.39 -12.61 -6.25
C VAL A 146 24.91 -12.67 -6.06
N GLY A 147 25.63 -11.65 -6.54
CA GLY A 147 27.09 -11.58 -6.41
C GLY A 147 27.53 -11.41 -4.95
N SER A 148 26.98 -10.43 -4.23
CA SER A 148 27.40 -10.11 -2.85
C SER A 148 27.05 -11.20 -1.83
N SER A 149 26.01 -12.00 -2.08
CA SER A 149 25.69 -13.16 -1.25
C SER A 149 26.54 -14.39 -1.56
N GLY A 150 27.32 -14.38 -2.64
CA GLY A 150 28.07 -15.54 -3.09
C GLY A 150 27.18 -16.73 -3.45
N LEU A 151 25.92 -16.47 -3.84
CA LEU A 151 24.89 -17.49 -4.08
C LEU A 151 25.35 -18.60 -5.03
N GLU A 152 26.21 -18.27 -5.98
CA GLU A 152 26.79 -19.21 -6.93
C GLU A 152 27.66 -20.31 -6.33
N ARG A 153 28.16 -20.12 -5.11
CA ARG A 153 28.88 -21.14 -4.35
C ARG A 153 27.95 -21.95 -3.44
N VAL A 154 26.72 -21.46 -3.23
CA VAL A 154 25.74 -22.05 -2.31
C VAL A 154 24.83 -23.04 -3.04
N VAL A 155 24.47 -22.77 -4.29
CA VAL A 155 23.60 -23.64 -5.11
C VAL A 155 24.29 -24.19 -6.35
N GLU A 156 23.97 -25.42 -6.72
CA GLU A 156 24.50 -26.10 -7.92
C GLU A 156 23.81 -25.63 -9.22
N HIS A 157 22.63 -25.00 -9.10
CA HIS A 157 21.85 -24.52 -10.23
C HIS A 157 21.91 -23.00 -10.38
N ARG A 158 21.67 -22.51 -11.61
CA ARG A 158 21.62 -21.06 -11.92
C ARG A 158 20.19 -20.60 -12.19
N ARG A 159 19.30 -20.75 -11.20
CA ARG A 159 17.85 -20.44 -11.32
C ARG A 159 17.33 -19.66 -10.12
N LEU A 160 16.59 -18.59 -10.38
CA LEU A 160 15.95 -17.72 -9.40
C LEU A 160 14.44 -17.73 -9.63
N ILE A 161 13.65 -17.91 -8.58
CA ILE A 161 12.20 -17.78 -8.61
C ILE A 161 11.85 -16.38 -8.10
N VAL A 162 11.41 -15.52 -9.01
CA VAL A 162 11.11 -14.12 -8.74
C VAL A 162 9.59 -13.92 -8.69
N PRO A 163 9.05 -13.14 -7.74
CA PRO A 163 7.60 -12.87 -7.70
C PRO A 163 7.09 -12.27 -9.01
N GLN A 164 5.89 -12.66 -9.46
CA GLN A 164 5.31 -12.16 -10.72
C GLN A 164 5.25 -10.63 -10.78
N LEU A 165 4.91 -9.98 -9.67
CA LEU A 165 4.74 -8.53 -9.60
C LEU A 165 6.07 -7.75 -9.63
N ALA A 166 7.21 -8.43 -9.64
CA ALA A 166 8.51 -7.81 -9.86
C ALA A 166 8.87 -7.63 -11.34
N ALA A 167 8.11 -8.22 -12.26
CA ALA A 167 8.36 -8.14 -13.70
C ALA A 167 8.54 -6.72 -14.26
N PRO A 168 7.85 -5.66 -13.76
CA PRO A 168 8.11 -4.28 -14.21
C PRO A 168 9.53 -3.77 -13.91
N GLY A 169 10.20 -4.28 -12.87
CA GLY A 169 11.55 -3.85 -12.48
C GLY A 169 12.66 -4.82 -12.89
N VAL A 170 12.34 -6.09 -13.14
CA VAL A 170 13.31 -7.16 -13.38
C VAL A 170 13.26 -7.66 -14.82
N ALA A 171 14.33 -7.39 -15.58
CA ALA A 171 14.54 -7.87 -16.93
C ALA A 171 15.31 -9.21 -16.90
N ALA A 172 14.59 -10.32 -17.01
CA ALA A 172 15.14 -11.68 -16.89
C ALA A 172 16.36 -11.95 -17.80
N HIS A 173 16.32 -11.46 -19.05
CA HIS A 173 17.42 -11.63 -20.00
C HIS A 173 18.68 -10.87 -19.58
N THR A 174 18.53 -9.70 -18.96
CA THR A 174 19.65 -8.90 -18.46
C THR A 174 20.24 -9.50 -17.19
N VAL A 175 19.41 -10.05 -16.28
CA VAL A 175 19.90 -10.80 -15.11
C VAL A 175 20.81 -11.95 -15.56
N LYS A 176 20.38 -12.74 -16.55
CA LYS A 176 21.19 -13.84 -17.09
C LYS A 176 22.52 -13.36 -17.67
N LYS A 177 22.53 -12.21 -18.35
CA LYS A 177 23.77 -11.61 -18.89
C LYS A 177 24.71 -11.13 -17.78
N LEU A 178 24.16 -10.56 -16.70
CA LEU A 178 24.96 -9.94 -15.64
C LEU A 178 25.53 -10.93 -14.63
N CYS A 179 24.78 -11.97 -14.24
CA CYS A 179 25.21 -12.92 -13.21
C CYS A 179 25.04 -14.40 -13.56
N GLY A 180 24.65 -14.72 -14.81
CA GLY A 180 24.49 -16.10 -15.27
C GLY A 180 23.22 -16.81 -14.78
N PHE A 181 22.48 -16.24 -13.82
CA PHE A 181 21.25 -16.83 -13.29
C PHE A 181 20.05 -16.60 -14.22
N SER A 182 19.31 -17.67 -14.47
CA SER A 182 18.01 -17.62 -15.14
C SER A 182 16.91 -17.21 -14.18
N VAL A 183 16.02 -16.31 -14.60
CA VAL A 183 14.86 -15.88 -13.82
C VAL A 183 13.62 -16.60 -14.30
N THR A 184 12.92 -17.23 -13.37
CA THR A 184 11.57 -17.76 -13.57
C THR A 184 10.60 -16.95 -12.73
N PHE A 185 9.59 -16.37 -13.36
CA PHE A 185 8.54 -15.67 -12.61
C PHE A 185 7.61 -16.68 -11.96
N GLY A 186 7.57 -16.69 -10.64
CA GLY A 186 6.66 -17.47 -9.81
C GLY A 186 5.23 -16.89 -9.79
N PRO A 187 4.36 -17.39 -8.90
CA PRO A 187 2.98 -16.92 -8.80
C PRO A 187 2.88 -15.49 -8.27
N VAL A 188 1.70 -14.90 -8.40
CA VAL A 188 1.38 -13.59 -7.80
C VAL A 188 1.24 -13.68 -6.29
N ARG A 189 0.61 -14.74 -5.79
CA ARG A 189 0.44 -15.00 -4.35
C ARG A 189 1.48 -16.01 -3.90
N ALA A 190 2.15 -15.71 -2.79
CA ALA A 190 3.13 -16.64 -2.21
C ALA A 190 2.50 -17.99 -1.85
N GLY A 191 1.23 -18.02 -1.43
CA GLY A 191 0.50 -19.25 -1.08
C GLY A 191 0.36 -20.26 -2.22
N ASP A 192 0.47 -19.83 -3.48
CA ASP A 192 0.42 -20.73 -4.64
C ASP A 192 1.80 -21.36 -4.95
N LEU A 193 2.85 -20.98 -4.21
CA LEU A 193 4.21 -21.42 -4.44
C LEU A 193 4.38 -22.95 -4.36
N PRO A 194 3.83 -23.67 -3.36
CA PRO A 194 3.97 -25.13 -3.32
C PRO A 194 3.39 -25.81 -4.57
N ALA A 195 2.19 -25.39 -5.00
CA ALA A 195 1.56 -25.92 -6.21
C ALA A 195 2.36 -25.57 -7.48
N PHE A 196 2.90 -24.35 -7.57
CA PHE A 196 3.77 -23.92 -8.66
C PHE A 196 5.05 -24.76 -8.77
N LEU A 197 5.68 -25.08 -7.63
CA LEU A 197 6.86 -25.95 -7.58
C LEU A 197 6.52 -27.39 -7.98
N ALA A 198 5.42 -27.94 -7.44
CA ALA A 198 4.92 -29.27 -7.79
C ALA A 198 4.59 -29.41 -9.28
N ALA A 199 4.11 -28.34 -9.91
CA ALA A 199 3.85 -28.27 -11.35
C ALA A 199 5.11 -28.07 -12.22
N GLY A 200 6.32 -28.20 -11.66
CA GLY A 200 7.57 -28.07 -12.40
C GLY A 200 7.85 -26.63 -12.85
N LEU A 201 7.55 -25.65 -12.00
CA LEU A 201 7.71 -24.21 -12.27
C LEU A 201 6.81 -23.65 -13.38
N ARG A 202 5.66 -24.28 -13.58
CA ARG A 202 4.64 -23.81 -14.52
C ARG A 202 3.49 -23.19 -13.72
N ALA A 203 3.27 -21.88 -13.91
CA ALA A 203 2.18 -21.19 -13.26
C ALA A 203 0.89 -21.33 -14.08
N ASP A 204 -0.17 -21.77 -13.42
CA ASP A 204 -1.53 -21.77 -13.96
C ASP A 204 -2.00 -20.32 -14.26
N PRO A 205 -2.83 -20.07 -15.29
CA PRO A 205 -3.51 -18.80 -15.48
C PRO A 205 -4.10 -18.15 -14.22
N ALA A 206 -4.64 -18.93 -13.28
CA ALA A 206 -5.17 -18.44 -12.01
C ALA A 206 -4.07 -17.82 -11.12
N MET A 207 -2.89 -18.44 -11.05
CA MET A 207 -1.73 -17.96 -10.28
C MET A 207 -1.16 -16.63 -10.82
N ARG A 208 -1.49 -16.28 -12.06
CA ARG A 208 -1.07 -15.03 -12.73
C ARG A 208 -2.05 -13.88 -12.52
N ARG A 209 -3.23 -14.12 -11.93
CA ARG A 209 -4.29 -13.11 -11.76
C ARG A 209 -4.34 -12.60 -10.31
N VAL A 210 -4.51 -11.29 -10.16
CA VAL A 210 -4.85 -10.67 -8.86
C VAL A 210 -6.37 -10.63 -8.75
N SER A 211 -6.93 -11.38 -7.81
CA SER A 211 -8.31 -11.13 -7.35
C SER A 211 -8.30 -10.00 -6.32
N PHE A 212 -9.31 -9.12 -6.41
CA PHE A 212 -9.51 -8.03 -5.47
C PHE A 212 -10.92 -8.08 -4.87
N PRO A 213 -11.23 -9.12 -4.05
CA PRO A 213 -12.53 -9.29 -3.42
C PRO A 213 -12.76 -8.23 -2.32
N LEU A 214 -13.98 -8.17 -1.79
CA LEU A 214 -14.37 -7.22 -0.76
C LEU A 214 -13.45 -7.27 0.47
N ALA A 215 -13.06 -8.46 0.93
CA ALA A 215 -12.14 -8.61 2.06
C ALA A 215 -10.75 -7.99 1.79
N ALA A 216 -10.23 -8.11 0.58
CA ALA A 216 -8.94 -7.51 0.20
C ALA A 216 -9.01 -5.97 0.14
N ARG A 217 -10.18 -5.42 -0.22
CA ARG A 217 -10.44 -3.98 -0.21
C ARG A 217 -10.56 -3.43 1.20
N ALA A 218 -11.34 -4.11 2.04
CA ALA A 218 -11.52 -3.75 3.45
C ALA A 218 -10.20 -3.75 4.21
N LEU A 219 -9.24 -4.60 3.83
CA LEU A 219 -7.90 -4.66 4.42
C LEU A 219 -7.09 -3.36 4.26
N LEU A 220 -7.45 -2.49 3.32
CA LEU A 220 -6.82 -1.19 3.11
C LEU A 220 -7.35 -0.11 4.07
N VAL A 221 -8.57 -0.29 4.58
CA VAL A 221 -9.26 0.72 5.42
C VAL A 221 -8.47 1.07 6.69
N PRO A 222 -7.89 0.13 7.46
CA PRO A 222 -7.27 0.48 8.74
C PRO A 222 -6.08 1.43 8.60
N VAL A 223 -5.19 1.20 7.63
CA VAL A 223 -4.03 2.07 7.42
C VAL A 223 -4.45 3.48 6.99
N GLU A 224 -5.46 3.60 6.12
CA GLU A 224 -5.97 4.90 5.69
C GLU A 224 -6.69 5.62 6.83
N LEU A 225 -7.47 4.88 7.64
CA LEU A 225 -8.14 5.44 8.80
C LEU A 225 -7.14 5.97 9.83
N THR A 226 -6.09 5.22 10.16
CA THR A 226 -5.06 5.71 11.09
C THR A 226 -4.33 6.95 10.57
N GLN A 227 -4.06 7.05 9.26
CA GLN A 227 -3.46 8.23 8.66
C GLN A 227 -4.39 9.44 8.69
N ALA A 228 -5.66 9.25 8.33
CA ALA A 228 -6.66 10.31 8.37
C ALA A 228 -6.98 10.77 9.80
N LEU A 229 -7.06 9.83 10.76
CA LEU A 229 -7.29 10.12 12.17
C LEU A 229 -6.20 11.01 12.77
N ARG A 230 -4.96 10.92 12.31
CA ARG A 230 -3.88 11.82 12.76
C ARG A 230 -4.19 13.29 12.48
N THR A 231 -4.78 13.58 11.31
CA THR A 231 -5.23 14.94 10.96
C THR A 231 -6.51 15.29 11.72
N TYR A 232 -7.45 14.34 11.83
CA TYR A 232 -8.73 14.57 12.50
C TYR A 232 -8.59 14.81 14.01
N LEU A 233 -7.56 14.25 14.64
CA LEU A 233 -7.23 14.48 16.05
C LEU A 233 -7.07 15.97 16.38
N TRP A 234 -6.57 16.75 15.42
CA TRP A 234 -6.42 18.20 15.57
C TRP A 234 -7.59 18.98 14.98
N LEU A 235 -8.15 18.49 13.87
CA LEU A 235 -9.25 19.16 13.19
C LEU A 235 -10.55 19.16 14.01
N LEU A 236 -10.92 18.02 14.62
CA LEU A 236 -12.19 17.93 15.34
C LEU A 236 -12.25 18.83 16.58
N PRO A 237 -11.21 18.90 17.45
CA PRO A 237 -11.20 19.87 18.55
C PRO A 237 -11.17 21.33 18.09
N LEU A 238 -10.54 21.61 16.94
CA LEU A 238 -10.54 22.96 16.37
C LEU A 238 -11.95 23.38 15.92
N LEU A 239 -12.69 22.49 15.24
CA LEU A 239 -14.11 22.74 14.90
C LEU A 239 -14.96 22.87 16.18
N LEU A 240 -14.68 22.01 17.17
CA LEU A 240 -15.03 22.15 18.59
C LEU A 240 -15.02 23.61 19.06
N LEU A 241 -13.80 24.11 19.14
CA LEU A 241 -13.47 25.42 19.67
C LEU A 241 -14.12 26.54 18.86
N LEU A 242 -14.05 26.47 17.52
CA LEU A 242 -14.64 27.49 16.64
C LEU A 242 -16.16 27.59 16.83
N ALA A 243 -16.85 26.46 16.97
CA ALA A 243 -18.29 26.45 17.23
C ALA A 243 -18.64 27.05 18.60
N GLY A 244 -17.85 26.73 19.63
CA GLY A 244 -18.03 27.30 20.96
C GLY A 244 -17.76 28.82 20.99
N LEU A 245 -16.72 29.28 20.30
CA LEU A 245 -16.44 30.71 20.15
C LEU A 245 -17.54 31.42 19.34
N GLY A 246 -18.05 30.80 18.27
CA GLY A 246 -19.22 31.29 17.53
C GLY A 246 -20.44 31.47 18.43
N GLY A 247 -20.74 30.48 19.29
CA GLY A 247 -21.82 30.59 20.27
C GLY A 247 -21.67 31.74 21.27
N LEU A 248 -20.43 32.11 21.64
CA LEU A 248 -20.18 33.30 22.48
C LEU A 248 -20.49 34.59 21.72
N VAL A 249 -20.15 34.66 20.43
CA VAL A 249 -20.41 35.83 19.58
C VAL A 249 -21.90 35.97 19.27
N GLY A 250 -22.59 34.88 18.97
CA GLY A 250 -24.05 34.83 18.71
C GLY A 250 -24.92 34.89 19.98
N GLY A 251 -24.31 34.96 21.17
CA GLY A 251 -25.05 35.10 22.44
C GLY A 251 -25.72 33.84 23.00
N SER A 252 -25.61 32.69 22.33
CA SER A 252 -26.12 31.39 22.82
C SER A 252 -25.21 30.75 23.89
N GLY A 253 -23.97 31.21 24.01
CA GLY A 253 -22.98 30.74 24.97
C GLY A 253 -22.09 29.61 24.45
N PHE A 254 -20.90 29.48 25.03
CA PHE A 254 -19.85 28.55 24.56
C PHE A 254 -20.32 27.09 24.48
N TRP A 255 -20.97 26.61 25.54
CA TRP A 255 -21.40 25.22 25.64
C TRP A 255 -22.55 24.88 24.69
N ALA A 256 -23.44 25.84 24.42
CA ALA A 256 -24.51 25.66 23.44
C ALA A 256 -23.96 25.60 22.01
N GLY A 257 -23.00 26.46 21.67
CA GLY A 257 -22.28 26.42 20.38
C GLY A 257 -21.54 25.09 20.17
N LEU A 258 -20.92 24.56 21.23
CA LEU A 258 -20.26 23.25 21.20
C LEU A 258 -21.25 22.10 20.96
N ALA A 259 -22.34 22.07 21.72
CA ALA A 259 -23.33 20.98 21.70
C ALA A 259 -24.21 20.99 20.44
N GLY A 260 -24.48 22.16 19.85
CA GLY A 260 -25.29 22.29 18.64
C GLY A 260 -24.42 22.25 17.37
N PRO A 261 -24.01 23.41 16.82
CA PRO A 261 -23.18 23.48 15.61
C PRO A 261 -21.88 22.66 15.68
N GLY A 262 -21.23 22.60 16.84
CA GLY A 262 -19.97 21.86 17.02
C GLY A 262 -20.14 20.36 16.82
N LEU A 263 -21.08 19.72 17.53
CA LEU A 263 -21.32 18.28 17.38
C LEU A 263 -21.79 17.92 15.96
N ARG A 264 -22.58 18.78 15.33
CA ARG A 264 -23.01 18.59 13.94
C ARG A 264 -21.83 18.67 12.96
N ALA A 265 -20.92 19.63 13.16
CA ALA A 265 -19.67 19.73 12.38
C ALA A 265 -18.80 18.48 12.54
N VAL A 266 -18.64 17.98 13.77
CA VAL A 266 -17.92 16.72 14.03
C VAL A 266 -18.59 15.54 13.34
N GLY A 267 -19.93 15.43 13.44
CA GLY A 267 -20.70 14.38 12.78
C GLY A 267 -20.52 14.41 11.26
N ALA A 268 -20.59 15.58 10.63
CA ALA A 268 -20.37 15.75 9.20
C ALA A 268 -18.94 15.36 8.79
N MET A 269 -17.94 15.76 9.58
CA MET A 269 -16.54 15.43 9.33
C MET A 269 -16.28 13.91 9.44
N LEU A 270 -16.81 13.26 10.49
CA LEU A 270 -16.73 11.81 10.65
C LEU A 270 -17.46 11.07 9.52
N LEU A 271 -18.58 11.61 9.03
CA LEU A 271 -19.27 11.03 7.89
C LEU A 271 -18.45 11.13 6.61
N ALA A 272 -17.78 12.26 6.35
CA ALA A 272 -16.86 12.41 5.24
C ALA A 272 -15.70 11.40 5.31
N LEU A 273 -15.17 11.16 6.52
CA LEU A 273 -14.14 10.15 6.77
C LEU A 273 -14.65 8.73 6.45
N VAL A 274 -15.83 8.36 6.93
CA VAL A 274 -16.42 7.04 6.65
C VAL A 274 -16.71 6.89 5.16
N ALA A 275 -17.27 7.91 4.50
CA ALA A 275 -17.56 7.89 3.07
C ALA A 275 -16.28 7.73 2.22
N GLY A 276 -15.25 8.51 2.52
CA GLY A 276 -14.01 8.54 1.75
C GLY A 276 -13.05 7.39 2.05
N ALA A 277 -12.80 7.10 3.34
CA ALA A 277 -11.79 6.13 3.76
C ALA A 277 -12.33 4.70 3.93
N VAL A 278 -13.65 4.52 4.14
CA VAL A 278 -14.27 3.19 4.37
C VAL A 278 -15.15 2.78 3.20
N ALA A 279 -16.17 3.57 2.88
CA ALA A 279 -17.17 3.20 1.86
C ALA A 279 -16.55 3.17 0.45
N SER A 280 -15.70 4.15 0.11
CA SER A 280 -15.07 4.23 -1.21
C SER A 280 -14.27 2.97 -1.63
N PRO A 281 -13.32 2.44 -0.83
CA PRO A 281 -12.61 1.22 -1.21
C PRO A 281 -13.51 -0.02 -1.19
N VAL A 282 -14.47 -0.12 -0.26
CA VAL A 282 -15.39 -1.27 -0.18
C VAL A 282 -16.28 -1.34 -1.42
N LEU A 283 -16.83 -0.18 -1.82
CA LEU A 283 -17.79 -0.07 -2.92
C LEU A 283 -17.13 0.10 -4.30
N LEU A 284 -15.80 0.15 -4.38
CA LEU A 284 -15.02 0.59 -5.53
C LEU A 284 -15.46 0.06 -6.91
N PRO A 285 -15.86 -1.21 -7.10
CA PRO A 285 -16.29 -1.70 -8.42
C PRO A 285 -17.66 -1.18 -8.87
N TRP A 286 -18.52 -0.83 -7.91
CA TRP A 286 -19.88 -0.37 -8.18
C TRP A 286 -19.97 1.15 -8.29
N LEU A 287 -18.95 1.87 -7.81
CA LEU A 287 -18.91 3.33 -7.88
C LEU A 287 -18.68 3.82 -9.33
N PRO A 288 -19.53 4.74 -9.83
CA PRO A 288 -19.42 5.25 -11.19
C PRO A 288 -18.12 6.03 -11.43
N GLY A 289 -17.64 5.95 -12.66
CA GLY A 289 -16.48 6.72 -13.13
C GLY A 289 -15.16 5.96 -13.10
N ARG A 290 -14.15 6.52 -13.78
CA ARG A 290 -12.78 5.96 -13.84
C ARG A 290 -11.85 6.60 -12.81
N ALA A 291 -12.03 7.89 -12.55
CA ALA A 291 -11.23 8.67 -11.61
C ALA A 291 -11.61 8.37 -10.15
N PHE A 292 -10.64 8.29 -9.24
CA PHE A 292 -10.89 8.01 -7.82
C PHE A 292 -11.61 9.16 -7.11
N SER A 293 -11.30 10.40 -7.48
CA SER A 293 -12.03 11.62 -7.11
C SER A 293 -13.53 11.50 -7.40
N LEU A 294 -13.90 11.04 -8.59
CA LEU A 294 -15.30 10.85 -8.96
C LEU A 294 -15.93 9.67 -8.21
N LYS A 295 -15.18 8.57 -8.01
CA LYS A 295 -15.66 7.44 -7.22
C LYS A 295 -15.94 7.85 -5.77
N GLY A 296 -15.03 8.59 -5.13
CA GLY A 296 -15.19 9.09 -3.77
C GLY A 296 -16.26 10.17 -3.62
N LEU A 297 -16.62 10.85 -4.71
CA LEU A 297 -17.72 11.82 -4.71
C LEU A 297 -19.05 11.14 -4.39
N TRP A 298 -19.31 9.94 -4.92
CA TRP A 298 -20.62 9.27 -4.75
C TRP A 298 -20.95 8.88 -3.30
N PRO A 299 -20.06 8.19 -2.55
CA PRO A 299 -20.28 7.99 -1.11
C PRO A 299 -20.40 9.31 -0.35
N GLY A 300 -19.66 10.34 -0.78
CA GLY A 300 -19.73 11.67 -0.19
C GLY A 300 -21.07 12.36 -0.39
N LEU A 301 -21.64 12.29 -1.60
CA LEU A 301 -22.99 12.79 -1.92
C LEU A 301 -24.06 12.02 -1.16
N ALA A 302 -23.92 10.70 -1.02
CA ALA A 302 -24.80 9.89 -0.18
C ALA A 302 -24.70 10.32 1.30
N GLY A 303 -23.50 10.64 1.78
CA GLY A 303 -23.29 11.22 3.11
C GLY A 303 -23.95 12.58 3.28
N ALA A 304 -23.82 13.49 2.31
CA ALA A 304 -24.50 14.78 2.32
C ALA A 304 -26.03 14.63 2.33
N ALA A 305 -26.57 13.72 1.52
CA ALA A 305 -28.01 13.42 1.53
C ALA A 305 -28.48 12.84 2.87
N LEU A 306 -27.67 11.99 3.51
CA LEU A 306 -27.95 11.47 4.85
C LEU A 306 -27.94 12.60 5.89
N LEU A 307 -26.96 13.52 5.83
CA LEU A 307 -26.94 14.70 6.71
C LEU A 307 -28.21 15.52 6.55
N TRP A 308 -28.60 15.81 5.30
CA TRP A 308 -29.83 16.54 5.01
C TRP A 308 -31.07 15.85 5.57
N ALA A 309 -31.19 14.53 5.39
CA ALA A 309 -32.33 13.76 5.88
C ALA A 309 -32.40 13.71 7.42
N LEU A 310 -31.25 13.71 8.09
CA LEU A 310 -31.15 13.73 9.56
C LEU A 310 -31.21 15.14 10.14
N TRP A 311 -31.17 16.18 9.30
CA TRP A 311 -31.19 17.56 9.75
C TRP A 311 -32.62 18.03 10.02
N PRO A 312 -32.97 18.36 11.27
CA PRO A 312 -34.34 18.67 11.65
C PRO A 312 -34.79 20.10 11.26
N VAL A 313 -34.10 20.78 10.34
CA VAL A 313 -34.26 22.22 10.06
C VAL A 313 -34.32 22.52 8.56
N SER A 314 -34.95 23.64 8.20
CA SER A 314 -34.95 24.22 6.85
C SER A 314 -33.53 24.39 6.30
N PHE A 315 -33.38 24.38 4.97
CA PHE A 315 -32.08 24.53 4.32
C PHE A 315 -31.42 25.87 4.68
N ASP A 316 -30.41 25.80 5.57
CA ASP A 316 -29.67 26.94 6.10
C ASP A 316 -28.21 26.94 5.61
N ALA A 317 -27.48 28.00 5.93
CA ALA A 317 -26.08 28.16 5.52
C ALA A 317 -25.17 27.05 6.10
N GLU A 318 -25.51 26.50 7.26
CA GLU A 318 -24.76 25.40 7.89
C GLU A 318 -24.95 24.07 7.14
N LEU A 319 -26.18 23.72 6.79
CA LEU A 319 -26.45 22.54 5.99
C LEU A 319 -25.82 22.66 4.59
N ALA A 320 -25.93 23.84 3.97
CA ALA A 320 -25.27 24.11 2.68
C ALA A 320 -23.75 23.93 2.77
N ALA A 321 -23.14 24.39 3.87
CA ALA A 321 -21.71 24.22 4.13
C ALA A 321 -21.30 22.74 4.15
N TRP A 322 -22.00 21.90 4.92
CA TRP A 322 -21.65 20.49 5.07
C TRP A 322 -22.01 19.66 3.83
N CYS A 323 -23.11 19.98 3.14
CA CYS A 323 -23.46 19.38 1.86
C CYS A 323 -22.40 19.64 0.77
N LEU A 324 -21.62 20.72 0.89
CA LEU A 324 -20.50 21.02 -0.01
C LEU A 324 -19.19 20.37 0.46
N ALA A 325 -18.88 20.46 1.76
CA ALA A 325 -17.61 19.99 2.31
C ALA A 325 -17.51 18.45 2.37
N VAL A 326 -18.59 17.75 2.73
CA VAL A 326 -18.56 16.29 2.90
C VAL A 326 -18.24 15.54 1.59
N PRO A 327 -18.88 15.86 0.45
CA PRO A 327 -18.52 15.24 -0.82
C PRO A 327 -17.10 15.59 -1.28
N ALA A 328 -16.65 16.82 -1.05
CA ALA A 328 -15.30 17.27 -1.41
C ALA A 328 -14.22 16.49 -0.63
N LEU A 329 -14.40 16.34 0.67
CA LEU A 329 -13.49 15.61 1.55
C LEU A 329 -13.51 14.11 1.29
N SER A 330 -14.69 13.52 1.09
CA SER A 330 -14.81 12.10 0.69
C SER A 330 -14.12 11.84 -0.66
N SER A 331 -14.31 12.73 -1.63
CA SER A 331 -13.65 12.68 -2.93
C SER A 331 -12.12 12.75 -2.80
N PHE A 332 -11.60 13.63 -1.94
CA PHE A 332 -10.16 13.75 -1.68
C PHE A 332 -9.60 12.49 -1.01
N LEU A 333 -10.23 12.00 0.06
CA LEU A 333 -9.80 10.80 0.79
C LEU A 333 -9.78 9.55 -0.11
N ALA A 334 -10.74 9.42 -1.03
CA ALA A 334 -10.76 8.31 -1.96
C ALA A 334 -9.54 8.27 -2.91
N MET A 335 -8.87 9.42 -3.15
CA MET A 335 -7.70 9.48 -4.02
C MET A 335 -6.46 8.80 -3.41
N ASN A 336 -6.43 8.55 -2.10
CA ASN A 336 -5.37 7.77 -1.47
C ASN A 336 -5.31 6.33 -2.00
N PHE A 337 -6.42 5.80 -2.52
CA PHE A 337 -6.50 4.44 -3.05
C PHE A 337 -6.07 4.30 -4.52
N THR A 338 -5.63 5.39 -5.16
CA THR A 338 -5.12 5.37 -6.55
C THR A 338 -3.99 4.36 -6.75
N GLY A 339 -3.09 4.25 -5.78
CA GLY A 339 -1.98 3.28 -5.78
C GLY A 339 -2.37 1.83 -5.43
N ALA A 340 -3.61 1.59 -4.99
CA ALA A 340 -4.11 0.27 -4.63
C ALA A 340 -4.86 -0.43 -5.77
N SER A 341 -4.93 0.20 -6.95
CA SER A 341 -5.62 -0.35 -8.11
C SER A 341 -4.76 -0.31 -9.37
N THR A 342 -5.14 -1.13 -10.35
CA THR A 342 -4.52 -1.13 -11.68
C THR A 342 -5.18 -0.13 -12.63
N TYR A 343 -6.15 0.68 -12.18
CA TYR A 343 -6.94 1.56 -13.06
C TYR A 343 -6.18 2.82 -13.49
N THR A 344 -5.21 3.27 -12.69
CA THR A 344 -4.57 4.57 -12.88
C THR A 344 -3.07 4.44 -13.07
N SER A 345 -2.56 4.91 -14.21
CA SER A 345 -1.13 5.15 -14.40
C SER A 345 -0.68 6.39 -13.61
N LEU A 346 0.62 6.51 -13.34
CA LEU A 346 1.19 7.67 -12.64
C LEU A 346 0.82 9.00 -13.34
N SER A 347 0.87 9.03 -14.68
CA SER A 347 0.47 10.19 -15.47
C SER A 347 -1.03 10.49 -15.36
N GLY A 348 -1.86 9.44 -15.30
CA GLY A 348 -3.30 9.54 -15.04
C GLY A 348 -3.59 10.16 -13.68
N VAL A 349 -2.94 9.67 -12.62
CA VAL A 349 -3.08 10.21 -11.25
C VAL A 349 -2.65 11.68 -11.20
N LYS A 350 -1.49 12.03 -11.78
CA LYS A 350 -1.04 13.44 -11.84
C LYS A 350 -2.06 14.35 -12.54
N LYS A 351 -2.65 13.90 -13.65
CA LYS A 351 -3.70 14.64 -14.38
C LYS A 351 -4.97 14.80 -13.55
N GLU A 352 -5.38 13.75 -12.84
CA GLU A 352 -6.51 13.76 -11.94
C GLU A 352 -6.31 14.75 -10.79
N MET A 353 -5.18 14.67 -10.09
CA MET A 353 -4.84 15.57 -8.97
C MET A 353 -4.85 17.03 -9.40
N ARG A 354 -4.28 17.36 -10.56
CA ARG A 354 -4.24 18.74 -11.07
C ARG A 354 -5.63 19.35 -11.29
N ARG A 355 -6.65 18.52 -11.54
CA ARG A 355 -8.03 18.97 -11.78
C ARG A 355 -8.90 18.89 -10.53
N ALA A 356 -8.85 17.75 -9.83
CA ALA A 356 -9.74 17.46 -8.71
C ALA A 356 -9.35 18.23 -7.43
N VAL A 357 -8.05 18.28 -7.11
CA VAL A 357 -7.59 18.86 -5.83
C VAL A 357 -7.95 20.35 -5.71
N PRO A 358 -7.75 21.22 -6.73
CA PRO A 358 -8.17 22.62 -6.62
C PRO A 358 -9.68 22.78 -6.39
N LEU A 359 -10.51 21.96 -7.05
CA LEU A 359 -11.96 21.98 -6.89
C LEU A 359 -12.38 21.51 -5.49
N GLN A 360 -11.76 20.45 -4.98
CA GLN A 360 -11.99 19.94 -3.63
C GLN A 360 -11.60 20.97 -2.56
N ILE A 361 -10.46 21.66 -2.74
CA ILE A 361 -10.03 22.75 -1.85
C ILE A 361 -11.03 23.89 -1.90
N ALA A 362 -11.43 24.35 -3.10
CA ALA A 362 -12.38 25.44 -3.25
C ALA A 362 -13.75 25.11 -2.61
N ALA A 363 -14.27 23.90 -2.84
CA ALA A 363 -15.51 23.44 -2.24
C ALA A 363 -15.43 23.35 -0.72
N THR A 364 -14.32 22.82 -0.18
CA THR A 364 -14.11 22.73 1.26
C THR A 364 -13.96 24.11 1.90
N ALA A 365 -13.22 25.02 1.27
CA ALA A 365 -13.02 26.38 1.75
C ALA A 365 -14.33 27.19 1.74
N LEU A 366 -15.12 27.07 0.67
CA LEU A 366 -16.45 27.68 0.58
C LEU A 366 -17.39 27.10 1.65
N GLY A 367 -17.36 25.78 1.86
CA GLY A 367 -18.11 25.13 2.93
C GLY A 367 -17.74 25.66 4.30
N LEU A 368 -16.45 25.72 4.63
CA LEU A 368 -15.98 26.30 5.90
C LEU A 368 -16.37 27.77 6.05
N GLY A 369 -16.31 28.57 4.99
CA GLY A 369 -16.75 29.97 5.00
C GLY A 369 -18.24 30.12 5.28
N LEU A 370 -19.09 29.30 4.64
CA LEU A 370 -20.53 29.26 4.89
C LEU A 370 -20.85 28.81 6.31
N TRP A 371 -20.09 27.85 6.86
CA TRP A 371 -20.25 27.40 8.22
C TRP A 371 -19.88 28.49 9.23
N ILE A 372 -18.75 29.17 9.05
CA ILE A 372 -18.36 30.30 9.89
C ILE A 372 -19.39 31.42 9.81
N TYR A 373 -19.91 31.72 8.60
CA TYR A 373 -20.99 32.68 8.44
C TYR A 373 -22.23 32.26 9.24
N ALA A 374 -22.63 30.99 9.17
CA ALA A 374 -23.77 30.48 9.95
C ALA A 374 -23.55 30.59 11.47
N LEU A 375 -22.32 30.40 11.95
CA LEU A 375 -21.96 30.56 13.37
C LEU A 375 -22.00 32.02 13.85
N LEU A 376 -21.81 32.99 12.96
CA LEU A 376 -21.78 34.42 13.31
C LEU A 376 -23.12 35.12 13.05
N ALA A 377 -23.92 34.59 12.13
CA ALA A 377 -25.20 35.16 11.72
C ALA A 377 -26.40 34.61 12.50
N GLY A 378 -26.23 33.48 13.20
CA GLY A 378 -27.20 32.90 14.13
C GLY A 378 -26.82 33.21 15.57
#